data_AF-A0A1I7W376-F1
#
_entry.id   AF-A0A1I7W376-F1
#
_cell.length_a   1.000
_cell.length_b   1.000
_cell.length_c   1.000
_cell.angle_alpha   90.00
_cell.angle_beta   90.00
_cell.angle_gamma   90.00
#
_symmetry.space_group_name_H-M   'P 1'
#
loop_
_entity.id
_entity.type
_entity.pdbx_description
1 polymer ?
#
loop_
_entity_poly.entity_id
_entity_poly.type
_entity_poly.pdbx_seq_one_letter_code
_entity_poly.pdbx_strand_id
1 'polypeptide(L)'
;MPIFNLDDTFSPDNEMPTNYYGASFISTDGIQKLCLTHADCYDMREPIYWCFLAQNQQWTDKGCYCDPVLKACIIERMTKLGPASKIRNYAYCSPKAFWECSSFQNI
;
A
#
# COMPACT_ATOMS: atom_id res chain seq x y z
N MET A 1 -10.09 31.48 -13.41
CA MET A 1 -10.29 30.02 -13.43
C MET A 1 -8.90 29.42 -13.57
N PRO A 2 -8.36 28.70 -12.57
CA PRO A 2 -7.07 28.06 -12.76
C PRO A 2 -7.26 26.77 -13.56
N ILE A 3 -6.45 26.66 -14.60
CA ILE A 3 -6.24 25.46 -15.41
C ILE A 3 -5.48 24.49 -14.52
N PHE A 4 -6.11 23.38 -14.12
CA PHE A 4 -5.39 22.24 -13.56
C PHE A 4 -4.79 21.48 -14.75
N ASN A 5 -3.50 21.74 -15.01
CA ASN A 5 -2.71 20.86 -15.87
C ASN A 5 -2.58 19.52 -15.12
N LEU A 6 -3.30 18.53 -15.64
CA LEU A 6 -3.14 17.13 -15.26
C LEU A 6 -1.90 16.63 -16.01
N ASP A 7 -0.72 16.91 -15.48
CA ASP A 7 0.51 16.25 -15.92
C ASP A 7 0.47 14.80 -15.41
N ASP A 8 -0.36 13.97 -16.05
CA ASP A 8 -0.24 12.51 -16.07
C ASP A 8 1.06 12.17 -16.79
N THR A 9 2.18 12.37 -16.09
CA THR A 9 3.47 11.85 -16.53
C THR A 9 3.47 10.37 -16.22
N PHE A 10 2.85 9.58 -17.11
CA PHE A 10 3.04 8.13 -17.14
C PHE A 10 4.51 7.90 -17.55
N SER A 11 5.36 7.70 -16.56
CA SER A 11 6.79 7.50 -16.75
C SER A 11 7.01 6.19 -17.52
N PRO A 12 7.83 6.18 -18.59
CA PRO A 12 8.01 5.03 -19.48
C PRO A 12 8.81 3.88 -18.87
N ASP A 13 9.32 4.03 -17.64
CA ASP A 13 9.84 2.93 -16.85
C ASP A 13 8.67 2.39 -16.00
N ASN A 14 8.19 1.18 -16.30
CA ASN A 14 7.10 0.48 -15.60
C ASN A 14 7.37 0.21 -14.10
N GLU A 15 8.33 0.90 -13.49
CA GLU A 15 8.65 0.80 -12.07
C GLU A 15 7.74 1.73 -11.27
N MET A 16 6.98 1.13 -10.35
CA MET A 16 6.16 1.89 -9.42
C MET A 16 7.07 2.75 -8.51
N PRO A 17 6.69 4.01 -8.26
CA PRO A 17 7.51 4.92 -7.46
C PRO A 17 7.74 4.37 -6.06
N THR A 18 8.89 4.65 -5.46
CA THR A 18 9.11 4.33 -4.04
C THR A 18 8.33 5.27 -3.15
N ASN A 19 7.87 4.77 -2.00
CA ASN A 19 7.21 5.60 -1.00
C ASN A 19 8.24 6.44 -0.21
N TYR A 20 7.77 7.24 0.76
CA TYR A 20 8.65 8.07 1.60
C TYR A 20 9.82 7.32 2.28
N TYR A 21 9.66 6.01 2.52
CA TYR A 21 10.66 5.16 3.18
C TYR A 21 11.48 4.30 2.21
N GLY A 22 11.38 4.53 0.89
CA GLY A 22 12.07 3.71 -0.10
C GLY A 22 11.49 2.29 -0.24
N ALA A 23 10.24 2.08 0.15
CA ALA A 23 9.60 0.76 0.09
C ALA A 23 9.31 0.36 -1.36
N SER A 24 9.45 -0.94 -1.65
CA SER A 24 9.11 -1.50 -2.97
C SER A 24 7.63 -1.83 -3.07
N PHE A 25 6.99 -1.45 -4.18
CA PHE A 25 5.58 -1.76 -4.42
C PHE A 25 5.35 -3.26 -4.61
N ILE A 26 4.23 -3.75 -4.08
CA ILE A 26 3.71 -5.08 -4.34
C ILE A 26 2.29 -4.93 -4.86
N SER A 27 2.04 -5.50 -6.04
CA SER A 27 0.69 -5.55 -6.63
C SER A 27 -0.21 -6.48 -5.81
N THR A 28 -1.42 -6.02 -5.51
CA THR A 28 -2.43 -6.69 -4.66
C THR A 28 -3.84 -6.34 -5.15
N ASP A 29 -4.86 -6.67 -4.37
CA ASP A 29 -6.26 -6.22 -4.57
C ASP A 29 -6.52 -4.75 -4.15
N GLY A 30 -5.51 -4.06 -3.63
CA GLY A 30 -5.61 -2.64 -3.26
C GLY A 30 -5.78 -1.71 -4.46
N ILE A 31 -6.50 -0.61 -4.27
CA ILE A 31 -6.75 0.40 -5.31
C ILE A 31 -6.05 1.71 -4.97
N GLN A 32 -5.54 2.39 -5.99
CA GLN A 32 -4.98 3.72 -5.81
C GLN A 32 -6.11 4.70 -5.43
N LYS A 33 -6.10 5.14 -4.17
CA LYS A 33 -6.96 6.21 -3.65
C LYS A 33 -6.08 7.40 -3.31
N LEU A 34 -6.29 8.51 -4.01
CA LEU A 34 -5.58 9.76 -3.75
C LEU A 34 -5.94 10.31 -2.37
N CYS A 35 -4.97 10.95 -1.72
CA CYS A 35 -5.13 11.53 -0.39
C CYS A 35 -4.29 12.80 -0.23
N LEU A 36 -4.74 13.69 0.66
CA LEU A 36 -4.00 14.87 1.11
C LEU A 36 -3.61 14.74 2.58
N THR A 37 -4.44 14.06 3.37
CA THR A 37 -4.26 13.86 4.81
C THR A 37 -4.49 12.41 5.20
N HIS A 38 -4.02 12.00 6.39
CA HIS A 38 -4.27 10.65 6.90
C HIS A 38 -5.77 10.32 7.06
N ALA A 39 -6.59 11.32 7.37
CA ALA A 39 -8.04 11.16 7.53
C ALA A 39 -8.73 10.68 6.26
N ASP A 40 -8.18 11.02 5.08
CA ASP A 40 -8.71 10.57 3.79
C ASP A 40 -8.61 9.04 3.62
N CYS A 41 -7.80 8.35 4.43
CA CYS A 41 -7.60 6.90 4.36
C CYS A 41 -8.36 6.13 5.46
N TYR A 42 -9.17 6.77 6.29
CA TYR A 42 -9.91 6.11 7.38
C TYR A 42 -10.95 5.09 6.91
N ASP A 43 -11.46 5.26 5.69
CA ASP A 43 -12.36 4.34 5.00
C ASP A 43 -11.63 3.19 4.29
N MET A 44 -10.31 3.08 4.45
CA MET A 44 -9.48 2.05 3.83
C MET A 44 -8.96 1.04 4.85
N ARG A 45 -8.60 -0.14 4.35
CA ARG A 45 -8.02 -1.27 5.06
C ARG A 45 -6.86 -1.85 4.26
N GLU A 46 -6.06 -2.70 4.89
CA GLU A 46 -5.05 -3.49 4.21
C GLU A 46 -5.64 -4.23 2.99
N PRO A 47 -4.86 -4.49 1.92
CA PRO A 47 -5.34 -5.36 0.87
C PRO A 47 -5.67 -6.75 1.44
N ILE A 48 -6.72 -7.39 0.94
CA ILE A 48 -7.17 -8.73 1.37
C ILE A 48 -6.02 -9.73 1.20
N TYR A 49 -5.21 -9.59 0.15
CA TYR A 49 -4.00 -10.38 -0.08
C TYR A 49 -2.98 -10.30 1.06
N TRP A 50 -3.03 -9.26 1.89
CA TRP A 50 -2.16 -9.08 3.06
C TRP A 50 -2.86 -9.32 4.38
N CYS A 51 -4.15 -9.70 4.40
CA CYS A 51 -4.85 -9.89 5.66
C CYS A 51 -4.13 -10.92 6.56
N PHE A 52 -3.65 -12.02 5.98
CA PHE A 52 -2.76 -12.95 6.65
C PHE A 52 -1.34 -12.77 6.12
N LEU A 53 -0.45 -12.27 6.97
CA LEU A 53 0.97 -12.19 6.66
C LEU A 53 1.62 -13.57 6.70
N ALA A 54 2.55 -13.82 5.78
CA ALA A 54 3.40 -15.01 5.83
C ALA A 54 4.31 -15.00 7.08
N GLN A 55 4.83 -16.16 7.48
CA GLN A 55 5.66 -16.28 8.70
C GLN A 55 6.90 -15.37 8.72
N ASN A 56 7.45 -15.03 7.55
CA ASN A 56 8.60 -14.15 7.42
C ASN A 56 8.22 -12.66 7.26
N GLN A 57 6.94 -12.32 7.36
CA GLN A 57 6.42 -10.97 7.19
C GLN A 57 5.91 -10.43 8.52
N GLN A 58 5.95 -9.10 8.66
CA GLN A 58 5.43 -8.40 9.82
C GLN A 58 4.91 -7.03 9.41
N TRP A 59 3.81 -6.60 10.02
CA TRP A 59 3.31 -5.25 9.86
C TRP A 59 4.33 -4.22 10.34
N THR A 60 4.28 -3.03 9.76
CA THR A 60 4.90 -1.86 10.37
C THR A 60 4.00 -1.36 11.52
N ASP A 61 4.33 -0.20 12.09
CA ASP A 61 3.57 0.44 13.15
C ASP A 61 2.29 1.16 12.67
N LYS A 62 2.02 1.15 11.36
CA LYS A 62 0.91 1.88 10.75
C LYS A 62 -0.04 0.93 10.02
N GLY A 63 -1.34 1.18 10.18
CA GLY A 63 -2.34 0.70 9.23
C GLY A 63 -2.28 1.52 7.92
N CYS A 64 -3.35 1.50 7.15
CA CYS A 64 -3.47 2.36 5.97
C CYS A 64 -3.28 3.84 6.31
N TYR A 65 -2.36 4.50 5.61
CA TYR A 65 -2.04 5.91 5.80
C TYR A 65 -1.81 6.63 4.48
N CYS A 66 -1.90 7.96 4.51
CA CYS A 66 -1.61 8.78 3.35
C CYS A 66 -0.10 8.98 3.23
N ASP A 67 0.51 8.44 2.18
CA ASP A 67 1.92 8.70 1.92
C ASP A 67 2.12 10.06 1.26
N PRO A 68 3.01 10.92 1.81
CA PRO A 68 3.15 12.30 1.34
C PRO A 68 3.83 12.42 -0.03
N VAL A 69 4.57 11.39 -0.47
CA VAL A 69 5.25 11.34 -1.78
C VAL A 69 4.30 10.79 -2.83
N LEU A 70 3.68 9.63 -2.55
CA LEU A 70 2.76 8.97 -3.47
C LEU A 70 1.40 9.67 -3.58
N LYS A 71 1.06 10.52 -2.59
CA LYS A 71 -0.28 11.14 -2.46
C LYS A 71 -1.41 10.12 -2.52
N ALA A 72 -1.16 8.92 -1.99
CA ALA A 72 -2.09 7.80 -2.04
C ALA A 72 -2.16 7.06 -0.70
N CYS A 73 -3.31 6.45 -0.44
CA CYS A 73 -3.51 5.57 0.71
C CYS A 73 -2.76 4.25 0.49
N ILE A 74 -1.72 4.03 1.31
CA ILE A 74 -0.90 2.83 1.27
C ILE A 74 -0.78 2.20 2.65
N ILE A 75 -0.37 0.94 2.66
CA ILE A 75 0.04 0.22 3.87
C ILE A 75 1.39 -0.45 3.62
N GLU A 76 2.15 -0.64 4.68
CA GLU A 76 3.49 -1.20 4.62
C GLU A 76 3.62 -2.48 5.44
N ARG A 77 4.53 -3.36 5.00
CA ARG A 77 5.00 -4.49 5.78
C ARG A 77 6.51 -4.67 5.59
N MET A 78 7.15 -5.33 6.54
CA MET A 78 8.52 -5.81 6.40
C MET A 78 8.52 -7.28 6.01
N THR A 79 9.34 -7.65 5.04
CA THR A 79 9.58 -9.05 4.64
C THR A 79 11.02 -9.41 4.99
N LYS A 80 11.23 -10.43 5.83
CA LYS A 80 12.55 -11.00 6.12
C LYS A 80 12.98 -11.89 4.95
N LEU A 81 14.15 -11.63 4.40
CA LEU A 81 14.77 -12.42 3.32
C LEU A 81 15.79 -13.45 3.85
N GLY A 82 16.16 -13.34 5.12
CA GLY A 82 17.11 -14.21 5.79
C GLY A 82 17.39 -13.72 7.21
N PRO A 83 18.43 -14.25 7.88
CA PRO A 83 18.75 -13.90 9.27
C PRO A 83 19.08 -12.42 9.50
N ALA A 84 19.70 -11.76 8.51
CA ALA A 84 20.20 -10.39 8.64
C ALA A 84 19.55 -9.38 7.67
N SER A 85 18.67 -9.84 6.78
CA SER A 85 18.15 -9.02 5.68
C SER A 85 16.62 -8.91 5.75
N LYS A 86 16.13 -7.68 5.63
CA LYS A 86 14.71 -7.36 5.54
C LYS A 86 14.50 -6.29 4.48
N ILE A 87 13.39 -6.40 3.76
CA ILE A 87 12.94 -5.39 2.81
C ILE A 87 11.62 -4.80 3.31
N ARG A 88 11.39 -3.54 2.96
CA ARG A 88 10.13 -2.84 3.23
C ARG A 88 9.32 -2.87 1.94
N ASN A 89 8.09 -3.35 2.05
CA ASN A 89 7.15 -3.40 0.94
C ASN A 89 5.96 -2.51 1.26
N TYR A 90 5.39 -1.88 0.22
CA TYR A 90 4.12 -1.19 0.33
C TYR A 90 3.13 -1.70 -0.72
N ALA A 91 1.85 -1.56 -0.42
CA ALA A 91 0.76 -1.82 -1.34
C ALA A 91 -0.32 -0.74 -1.17
N TYR A 92 -1.17 -0.59 -2.18
CA TYR A 92 -2.38 0.20 -2.04
C TYR A 92 -3.35 -0.44 -1.06
N CYS A 93 -4.18 0.38 -0.43
CA CYS A 93 -5.22 -0.09 0.47
C CYS A 93 -6.50 -0.51 -0.28
N SER A 94 -7.34 -1.30 0.37
CA SER A 94 -8.65 -1.73 -0.12
C SER A 94 -9.79 -1.01 0.61
N PRO A 95 -10.92 -0.68 -0.05
CA PRO A 95 -12.05 -0.01 0.59
C PRO A 95 -12.67 -0.86 1.71
N LYS A 96 -12.86 -0.27 2.89
CA LYS A 96 -13.44 -0.94 4.07
C LYS A 96 -14.85 -1.49 3.81
N ALA A 97 -15.62 -0.85 2.93
CA ALA A 97 -17.00 -1.25 2.62
C ALA A 97 -17.11 -2.67 2.04
N PHE A 98 -16.06 -3.15 1.38
CA PHE A 98 -16.00 -4.48 0.75
C PHE A 98 -14.85 -5.32 1.32
N TRP A 99 -14.33 -4.92 2.47
CA TRP A 99 -13.20 -5.59 3.08
C TRP A 99 -13.69 -6.74 3.95
N GLU A 100 -13.35 -7.96 3.55
CA GLU A 100 -13.57 -9.16 4.34
C GLU A 100 -12.34 -10.04 4.30
N CYS A 101 -11.81 -10.33 5.48
CA CYS A 101 -10.77 -11.32 5.64
C CYS A 101 -11.39 -12.66 5.97
N SER A 102 -11.75 -13.41 4.93
CA SER A 102 -12.30 -14.74 5.11
C SER A 102 -11.21 -15.69 5.60
N SER A 103 -11.48 -16.38 6.71
CA SER A 103 -10.61 -17.41 7.29
C SER A 103 -10.52 -18.69 6.44
N PHE A 104 -11.11 -18.71 5.25
CA PHE A 104 -11.15 -19.86 4.34
C PHE A 104 -10.15 -19.70 3.19
N GLN A 105 -8.86 -19.64 3.53
CA GLN A 105 -7.87 -20.25 2.64
C GLN A 105 -7.88 -21.75 2.95
N ASN A 106 -8.84 -22.47 2.35
CA ASN A 106 -8.82 -23.92 2.34
C ASN A 106 -7.62 -24.38 1.50
N ILE A 107 -6.64 -24.97 2.20
CA ILE A 107 -5.70 -26.03 1.77
C ILE A 107 -4.71 -25.65 0.66
#